data_AF-A0A7S0EPI2-F1
#
_entry.id   AF-A0A7S0EPI2-F1
#
_cell.length_a   1.000
_cell.length_b   1.000
_cell.length_c   1.000
_cell.angle_alpha   90.00
_cell.angle_beta   90.00
_cell.angle_gamma   90.00
#
_symmetry.space_group_name_H-M   'P 1'
#
loop_
_entity.id
_entity.type
_entity.pdbx_description
1 polymer ?
#
loop_
_entity_poly.entity_id
_entity_poly.type
_entity_poly.pdbx_seq_one_letter_code
_entity_poly.pdbx_strand_id
1 'polypeptide(L)'
;MSGMVRDMPGVVRVMSGCRARVAEETAPLSSRCSREEEDSGAEDSGATASSREEEEAVEMGIVEVHVIKMRSRTNGEVLGEIVAGEMGEMQAAAEKQPIKPSTESCCVFFQWPVKQTGWCGLPVEERPDLSTIWDRAEVYSLAIPAFFFCLGLVFTTSYFAVDEATQSTLSWMRPPDMTTFITLLTTFAATGLLLLLGMYPIGLLAWYGGVSVAITRKISHVIFISLLPLTVIFLNEQGEGLARDMFLAMVWQSLSSTLLLAIMFSKASRKYVPVLRVAFAGIERSEDRPHALTWFSLQMVGQTMVQIPMIQWMQSNDKGLLIWIPFLSVGLGDGLAEPIGRIWGKHKYRVRALCSSKRYTRSFEGSAVVFFWTAVAVAIGIPEMTSLQAAVCFLTIPLANTIMEAISPHTFDNHFMWAVTWLLLWIIFDVIP
;
A
#
# COMPACT_ATOMS: atom_id res chain seq x y z
N MET A 1 -27.25 21.23 55.70
CA MET A 1 -26.08 20.81 54.90
C MET A 1 -26.47 20.98 53.43
N SER A 2 -26.43 22.20 52.89
CA SER A 2 -25.36 22.69 51.97
C SER A 2 -24.71 21.53 51.20
N GLY A 3 -24.85 21.36 49.89
CA GLY A 3 -24.99 22.35 48.83
C GLY A 3 -23.67 22.38 48.04
N MET A 4 -23.63 21.75 46.87
CA MET A 4 -22.55 21.97 45.90
C MET A 4 -23.03 21.62 44.49
N VAL A 5 -23.69 22.59 43.86
CA VAL A 5 -23.84 22.69 42.41
C VAL A 5 -22.56 23.33 41.90
N ARG A 6 -21.85 22.69 40.96
CA ARG A 6 -20.72 23.29 40.24
C ARG A 6 -21.22 23.78 38.88
N ASP A 7 -21.31 25.09 38.74
CA ASP A 7 -21.43 25.79 37.48
C ASP A 7 -20.13 25.67 36.68
N MET A 8 -20.22 25.32 35.39
CA MET A 8 -19.19 25.61 34.40
C MET A 8 -19.66 26.78 33.53
N PRO A 9 -18.85 27.82 33.31
CA PRO A 9 -19.21 28.87 32.37
C PRO A 9 -18.92 28.42 30.93
N GLY A 10 -19.99 28.13 30.18
CA GLY A 10 -19.95 28.05 28.73
C GLY A 10 -19.86 29.45 28.14
N VAL A 11 -18.65 29.88 27.77
CA VAL A 11 -18.46 31.10 26.97
C VAL A 11 -18.58 30.72 25.48
N VAL A 12 -19.79 30.83 24.95
CA VAL A 12 -20.02 30.84 23.50
C VAL A 12 -19.72 32.25 23.00
N ARG A 13 -18.51 32.45 22.46
CA ARG A 13 -18.14 33.71 21.80
C ARG A 13 -18.53 33.63 20.33
N VAL A 14 -19.71 34.15 19.98
CA VAL A 14 -20.08 34.45 18.60
C VAL A 14 -19.32 35.70 18.18
N MET A 15 -18.19 35.55 17.50
CA MET A 15 -17.53 36.68 16.83
C MET A 15 -18.18 36.90 15.47
N SER A 16 -19.07 37.89 15.43
CA SER A 16 -19.49 38.56 14.20
C SER A 16 -18.50 39.69 13.89
N GLY A 17 -18.14 39.83 12.61
CA GLY A 17 -17.42 41.01 12.10
C GLY A 17 -15.98 40.76 11.68
N CYS A 18 -15.79 40.24 10.46
CA CYS A 18 -14.51 40.36 9.77
C CYS A 18 -14.52 41.67 8.97
N ARG A 19 -14.01 42.76 9.58
CA ARG A 19 -13.52 43.93 8.85
C ARG A 19 -12.03 43.73 8.63
N ALA A 20 -11.64 43.62 7.36
CA ALA A 20 -10.25 43.70 6.95
C ALA A 20 -9.68 45.08 7.32
N ARG A 21 -8.70 45.12 8.21
CA ARG A 21 -7.73 46.21 8.29
C ARG A 21 -6.40 45.66 7.82
N VAL A 22 -5.93 46.23 6.72
CA VAL A 22 -4.54 46.20 6.29
C VAL A 22 -3.76 46.99 7.33
N ALA A 23 -2.81 46.34 7.99
CA ALA A 23 -1.79 46.98 8.81
C ALA A 23 -0.44 46.54 8.28
N GLU A 24 0.20 47.49 7.61
CA GLU A 24 1.58 47.52 7.18
C GLU A 24 2.42 47.81 8.43
N GLU A 25 3.33 46.91 8.80
CA GLU A 25 4.32 47.22 9.83
C GLU A 25 5.68 46.61 9.46
N THR A 26 6.58 47.54 9.15
CA THR A 26 8.02 47.42 8.94
C THR A 26 8.73 46.91 10.19
N ALA A 27 9.70 46.00 10.03
CA ALA A 27 10.70 45.67 11.06
C ALA A 27 12.12 45.77 10.46
N PRO A 28 13.10 46.33 11.22
CA PRO A 28 14.40 46.68 10.69
C PRO A 28 15.48 45.60 10.86
N LEU A 29 16.50 45.73 10.01
CA LEU A 29 17.82 45.12 10.09
C LEU A 29 18.53 45.42 11.42
N SER A 30 19.18 44.42 12.02
CA SER A 30 20.37 44.64 12.83
C SER A 30 21.36 43.47 12.75
N SER A 31 22.57 43.84 12.34
CA SER A 31 23.84 43.12 12.33
C SER A 31 24.32 42.62 13.71
N ARG A 32 25.09 41.52 13.74
CA ARG A 32 26.43 41.51 14.37
C ARG A 32 27.23 40.23 14.08
N CYS A 33 28.43 40.45 13.53
CA CYS A 33 29.58 39.54 13.53
C CYS A 33 30.38 39.67 14.83
N SER A 34 30.88 38.55 15.34
CA SER A 34 32.16 38.27 16.04
C SER A 34 32.25 36.73 16.04
N ARG A 35 33.18 35.98 15.42
CA ARG A 35 34.65 35.91 15.47
C ARG A 35 35.21 35.78 16.88
N GLU A 36 35.61 34.56 17.24
CA GLU A 36 36.80 34.26 18.04
C GLU A 36 37.34 32.88 17.59
N GLU A 37 38.62 32.91 17.20
CA GLU A 37 39.54 31.81 16.93
C GLU A 37 40.25 31.43 18.24
N GLU A 38 40.63 30.15 18.40
CA GLU A 38 41.91 29.62 18.92
C GLU A 38 41.66 28.12 19.27
N ASP A 39 42.26 27.09 18.65
CA ASP A 39 43.63 26.75 18.24
C ASP A 39 44.34 25.79 19.25
N SER A 40 45.29 25.00 18.73
CA SER A 40 46.05 23.84 19.28
C SER A 40 45.34 22.48 19.10
N GLY A 41 45.88 21.48 18.39
CA GLY A 41 47.26 21.00 18.15
C GLY A 41 47.29 19.53 18.61
N ALA A 42 47.92 18.52 18.02
CA ALA A 42 48.94 18.36 16.98
C ALA A 42 48.97 16.88 16.52
N GLU A 43 49.49 16.63 15.30
CA GLU A 43 50.49 15.60 14.88
C GLU A 43 50.32 14.11 15.31
N ASP A 44 50.65 13.06 14.54
CA ASP A 44 51.50 12.89 13.36
C ASP A 44 51.30 11.51 12.68
N SER A 45 51.70 11.43 11.40
CA SER A 45 52.26 10.28 10.65
C SER A 45 51.38 9.03 10.35
N GLY A 46 51.41 8.41 9.17
CA GLY A 46 52.36 8.50 8.07
C GLY A 46 51.89 7.79 6.79
N ALA A 47 52.70 7.98 5.76
CA ALA A 47 52.46 7.81 4.33
C ALA A 47 52.24 6.37 3.80
N THR A 48 51.61 6.25 2.64
CA THR A 48 52.28 5.78 1.41
C THR A 48 51.42 6.02 0.17
N ALA A 49 52.09 6.49 -0.88
CA ALA A 49 51.57 6.80 -2.20
C ALA A 49 51.48 5.55 -3.09
N SER A 50 50.53 5.54 -4.03
CA SER A 50 50.77 5.04 -5.38
C SER A 50 49.67 5.55 -6.31
N SER A 51 50.12 6.34 -7.28
CA SER A 51 49.38 6.88 -8.41
C SER A 51 48.79 5.80 -9.32
N ARG A 52 47.62 6.09 -9.87
CA ARG A 52 47.31 5.77 -11.27
C ARG A 52 46.29 6.77 -11.79
N GLU A 53 46.77 7.57 -12.73
CA GLU A 53 46.01 8.41 -13.64
C GLU A 53 45.09 7.52 -14.48
N GLU A 54 43.83 7.93 -14.65
CA GLU A 54 43.08 7.59 -15.85
C GLU A 54 42.12 8.75 -16.20
N GLU A 55 42.25 9.15 -17.45
CA GLU A 55 41.73 10.30 -18.16
C GLU A 55 40.23 10.60 -18.04
N GLU A 56 39.96 11.91 -18.14
CA GLU A 56 38.68 12.52 -18.51
C GLU A 56 38.11 11.97 -19.82
N ALA A 57 36.80 11.70 -19.81
CA ALA A 57 35.95 11.85 -20.98
C ALA A 57 34.67 12.59 -20.55
N VAL A 58 34.71 13.91 -20.67
CA VAL A 58 33.53 14.78 -20.56
C VAL A 58 32.84 14.77 -21.92
N GLU A 59 31.85 13.89 -22.08
CA GLU A 59 31.02 13.84 -23.27
C GLU A 59 29.95 14.95 -23.17
N MET A 60 30.17 16.04 -23.91
CA MET A 60 29.18 17.11 -24.09
C MET A 60 28.00 16.59 -24.91
N GLY A 61 26.90 16.28 -24.24
CA GLY A 61 25.63 15.97 -24.87
C GLY A 61 25.06 17.16 -25.63
N ILE A 62 25.14 17.11 -26.95
CA ILE A 62 24.40 17.98 -27.87
C ILE A 62 22.91 17.63 -27.73
N VAL A 63 22.11 18.57 -27.25
CA VAL A 63 20.65 18.46 -27.26
C VAL A 63 20.16 18.77 -28.67
N GLU A 64 19.90 17.73 -29.47
CA GLU A 64 19.13 17.86 -30.71
C GLU A 64 17.68 18.21 -30.37
N VAL A 65 17.29 19.46 -30.66
CA VAL A 65 15.89 19.88 -30.61
C VAL A 65 15.22 19.42 -31.90
N HIS A 66 14.49 18.30 -31.84
CA HIS A 66 13.58 17.89 -32.90
C HIS A 66 12.37 18.84 -32.94
N VAL A 67 12.35 19.74 -33.93
CA VAL A 67 11.18 20.54 -34.28
C VAL A 67 10.16 19.63 -34.98
N ILE A 68 9.14 19.20 -34.24
CA ILE A 68 7.98 18.50 -34.79
C ILE A 68 7.10 19.52 -35.52
N LYS A 69 7.17 19.53 -36.84
CA LYS A 69 6.34 20.37 -37.71
C LYS A 69 4.96 19.71 -37.87
N MET A 70 3.98 20.09 -37.04
CA MET A 70 2.59 19.68 -37.25
C MET A 70 2.00 20.46 -38.44
N ARG A 71 1.58 19.72 -39.48
CA ARG A 71 0.97 20.26 -40.70
C ARG A 71 -0.55 20.31 -40.51
N SER A 72 -1.09 21.50 -40.26
CA SER A 72 -2.53 21.74 -40.34
C SER A 72 -2.97 21.75 -41.81
N ARG A 73 -3.89 20.86 -42.16
CA ARG A 73 -4.69 20.93 -43.40
C ARG A 73 -5.92 21.75 -43.05
N THR A 74 -6.00 22.99 -43.48
CA THR A 74 -7.24 23.63 -43.94
C THR A 74 -6.94 25.01 -44.51
N ASN A 75 -7.46 25.21 -45.72
CA ASN A 75 -7.83 26.43 -46.44
C ASN A 75 -6.75 27.49 -46.68
N GLY A 76 -6.51 27.70 -47.98
CA GLY A 76 -5.60 28.71 -48.49
C GLY A 76 -6.15 30.12 -48.32
N GLU A 77 -5.26 30.99 -47.86
CA GLU A 77 -5.22 32.41 -48.18
C GLU A 77 -3.74 32.82 -48.18
N VAL A 78 -3.39 33.66 -49.14
CA VAL A 78 -2.02 34.06 -49.48
C VAL A 78 -1.63 35.30 -48.67
N LEU A 79 -0.45 35.19 -48.03
CA LEU A 79 0.53 36.18 -47.59
C LEU A 79 0.08 37.62 -47.24
N GLY A 80 0.20 37.93 -45.93
CA GLY A 80 0.67 39.22 -45.45
C GLY A 80 2.07 39.05 -44.83
N GLU A 81 3.04 39.78 -45.35
CA GLU A 81 4.44 39.84 -44.92
C GLU A 81 4.53 40.62 -43.59
N ILE A 82 5.03 40.00 -42.51
CA ILE A 82 5.36 40.70 -41.27
C ILE A 82 6.85 40.58 -41.03
N VAL A 83 7.51 41.74 -41.12
CA VAL A 83 8.92 42.00 -40.86
C VAL A 83 9.25 41.66 -39.40
N ALA A 84 10.30 40.87 -39.22
CA ALA A 84 10.89 40.59 -37.92
C ALA A 84 11.61 41.85 -37.40
N GLY A 85 11.04 42.45 -36.35
CA GLY A 85 11.67 43.50 -35.56
C GLY A 85 11.34 43.28 -34.09
N GLU A 86 12.39 43.23 -33.26
CA GLU A 86 12.35 43.41 -31.80
C GLU A 86 11.74 42.27 -30.97
N MET A 87 12.54 41.21 -30.74
CA MET A 87 12.46 40.41 -29.52
C MET A 87 13.63 40.78 -28.60
N GLY A 88 13.54 41.96 -28.01
CA GLY A 88 14.28 42.33 -26.80
C GLY A 88 13.26 42.52 -25.67
N GLU A 89 13.58 41.99 -24.49
CA GLU A 89 12.86 42.23 -23.22
C GLU A 89 11.50 41.53 -23.01
N MET A 90 11.50 40.21 -22.74
CA MET A 90 10.41 39.55 -22.01
C MET A 90 10.92 38.45 -21.06
N GLN A 91 11.95 38.75 -20.26
CA GLN A 91 12.39 37.91 -19.14
C GLN A 91 12.68 38.76 -17.89
N ALA A 92 11.65 39.39 -17.31
CA ALA A 92 11.70 39.92 -15.95
C ALA A 92 10.31 40.28 -15.39
N ALA A 93 9.38 39.32 -15.29
CA ALA A 93 8.16 39.48 -14.48
C ALA A 93 7.46 38.14 -14.22
N ALA A 94 8.13 37.19 -13.56
CA ALA A 94 7.43 36.09 -12.89
C ALA A 94 6.93 36.62 -11.53
N GLU A 95 5.90 37.47 -11.60
CA GLU A 95 5.17 37.98 -10.45
C GLU A 95 4.48 36.82 -9.73
N LYS A 96 4.82 36.62 -8.46
CA LYS A 96 4.17 35.68 -7.55
C LYS A 96 2.67 36.03 -7.47
N GLN A 97 1.85 35.37 -8.27
CA GLN A 97 0.40 35.47 -8.10
C GLN A 97 0.03 34.92 -6.72
N PRO A 98 -0.64 35.71 -5.86
CA PRO A 98 -1.17 35.21 -4.61
C PRO A 98 -2.22 34.14 -4.93
N ILE A 99 -2.02 32.95 -4.38
CA ILE A 99 -3.00 31.85 -4.45
C ILE A 99 -4.32 32.39 -3.92
N LYS A 100 -5.28 32.62 -4.83
CA LYS A 100 -6.66 32.96 -4.44
C LYS A 100 -7.21 31.78 -3.64
N PRO A 101 -7.70 31.97 -2.40
CA PRO A 101 -8.39 30.91 -1.70
C PRO A 101 -9.64 30.55 -2.52
N SER A 102 -9.70 29.33 -3.03
CA SER A 102 -10.89 28.84 -3.71
C SER A 102 -12.04 28.83 -2.71
N THR A 103 -13.13 29.49 -3.06
CA THR A 103 -14.38 29.57 -2.31
C THR A 103 -15.17 28.25 -2.40
N GLU A 104 -14.52 27.11 -2.23
CA GLU A 104 -15.19 25.82 -2.20
C GLU A 104 -15.43 25.37 -0.75
N SER A 105 -16.70 25.52 -0.36
CA SER A 105 -17.44 24.70 0.60
C SER A 105 -17.15 24.92 2.09
N CYS A 106 -18.10 25.63 2.71
CA CYS A 106 -18.48 25.58 4.13
C CYS A 106 -18.83 24.15 4.61
N CYS A 107 -17.88 23.23 4.56
CA CYS A 107 -17.96 22.04 5.38
C CYS A 107 -17.18 22.33 6.66
N VAL A 108 -17.88 22.34 7.79
CA VAL A 108 -17.31 22.38 9.14
C VAL A 108 -16.53 21.09 9.35
N PHE A 109 -15.35 20.99 8.73
CA PHE A 109 -14.37 19.98 9.08
C PHE A 109 -13.61 20.51 10.28
N PHE A 110 -13.56 19.71 11.34
CA PHE A 110 -12.64 19.94 12.45
C PHE A 110 -11.23 20.14 11.88
N GLN A 111 -10.77 21.39 11.84
CA GLN A 111 -9.39 21.72 11.51
C GLN A 111 -8.55 21.44 12.75
N TRP A 112 -8.20 20.17 12.95
CA TRP A 112 -7.21 19.82 13.96
C TRP A 112 -5.85 20.39 13.51
N PRO A 113 -5.08 21.06 14.38
CA PRO A 113 -3.74 21.50 14.05
C PRO A 113 -2.90 20.31 13.61
N VAL A 114 -2.34 20.41 12.40
CA VAL A 114 -1.50 19.36 11.82
C VAL A 114 -0.16 19.37 12.55
N LYS A 115 0.19 18.27 13.23
CA LYS A 115 1.52 18.12 13.81
C LYS A 115 2.57 18.09 12.70
N GLN A 116 3.63 18.89 12.81
CA GLN A 116 4.74 18.89 11.84
C GLN A 116 5.71 17.73 12.06
N THR A 117 5.71 17.12 13.25
CA THR A 117 6.52 15.94 13.58
C THR A 117 5.60 14.75 13.86
N GLY A 118 5.82 13.63 13.18
CA GLY A 118 5.06 12.41 13.38
C GLY A 118 5.28 11.80 14.78
N TRP A 119 4.28 11.07 15.29
CA TRP A 119 4.34 10.45 16.63
C TRP A 119 5.52 9.49 16.83
N CYS A 120 6.06 8.92 15.76
CA CYS A 120 7.13 7.92 15.81
C CYS A 120 8.52 8.51 15.45
N GLY A 121 8.66 9.84 15.44
CA GLY A 121 9.91 10.49 14.98
C GLY A 121 10.18 10.36 13.48
N LEU A 122 9.20 9.83 12.72
CA LEU A 122 9.24 9.77 11.26
C LEU A 122 8.69 11.07 10.67
N PRO A 123 9.19 11.50 9.49
CA PRO A 123 8.67 12.66 8.80
C PRO A 123 7.20 12.44 8.40
N VAL A 124 6.42 13.51 8.42
CA VAL A 124 5.03 13.49 7.95
C VAL A 124 5.04 13.39 6.42
N GLU A 125 4.33 12.39 5.89
CA GLU A 125 4.23 12.19 4.45
C GLU A 125 3.28 13.21 3.79
N GLU A 126 3.55 13.52 2.52
CA GLU A 126 2.75 14.48 1.75
C GLU A 126 1.32 13.95 1.51
N ARG A 127 0.33 14.80 1.79
CA ARG A 127 -1.08 14.45 1.61
C ARG A 127 -1.43 14.32 0.12
N PRO A 128 -2.36 13.43 -0.24
CA PRO A 128 -2.77 13.27 -1.61
C PRO A 128 -3.53 14.50 -2.11
N ASP A 129 -3.22 14.94 -3.33
CA ASP A 129 -4.03 15.92 -4.05
C ASP A 129 -5.32 15.25 -4.57
N LEU A 130 -6.46 15.76 -4.11
CA LEU A 130 -7.79 15.24 -4.41
C LEU A 130 -8.56 16.09 -5.43
N SER A 131 -7.91 17.09 -6.03
CA SER A 131 -8.54 18.09 -6.90
C SER A 131 -8.95 17.55 -8.28
N THR A 132 -8.19 16.61 -8.83
CA THR A 132 -8.52 15.96 -10.11
C THR A 132 -9.66 14.96 -9.89
N ILE A 133 -10.39 14.53 -10.93
CA ILE A 133 -11.62 13.73 -10.76
C ILE A 133 -11.48 12.28 -11.26
N TRP A 134 -10.67 12.02 -12.29
CA TRP A 134 -10.34 10.68 -12.77
C TRP A 134 -8.97 10.72 -13.43
N ASP A 135 -8.00 9.98 -12.90
CA ASP A 135 -6.75 9.73 -13.62
C ASP A 135 -6.94 8.46 -14.47
N ARG A 136 -6.38 8.41 -15.69
CA ARG A 136 -6.35 7.17 -16.50
C ARG A 136 -5.77 6.00 -15.70
N ALA A 137 -4.85 6.31 -14.77
CA ALA A 137 -4.27 5.37 -13.83
C ALA A 137 -5.30 4.60 -12.97
N GLU A 138 -6.42 5.22 -12.60
CA GLU A 138 -7.44 4.61 -11.73
C GLU A 138 -8.42 3.71 -12.49
N VAL A 139 -8.55 3.86 -13.81
CA VAL A 139 -9.41 2.97 -14.63
C VAL A 139 -9.01 1.51 -14.42
N TYR A 140 -7.70 1.23 -14.34
CA TYR A 140 -7.18 -0.11 -14.11
C TYR A 140 -7.53 -0.67 -12.73
N SER A 141 -7.66 0.19 -11.71
CA SER A 141 -7.99 -0.25 -10.35
C SER A 141 -9.38 -0.90 -10.26
N LEU A 142 -10.30 -0.51 -11.15
CA LEU A 142 -11.63 -1.11 -11.31
C LEU A 142 -11.65 -2.18 -12.40
N ALA A 143 -10.98 -1.95 -13.53
CA ALA A 143 -10.99 -2.87 -14.65
C ALA A 143 -10.39 -4.24 -14.30
N ILE A 144 -9.31 -4.28 -13.52
CA ILE A 144 -8.66 -5.53 -13.09
C ILE A 144 -9.63 -6.40 -12.27
N PRO A 145 -10.16 -5.96 -11.11
CA PRO A 145 -11.07 -6.80 -10.34
C PRO A 145 -12.39 -7.06 -11.09
N ALA A 146 -12.88 -6.10 -11.90
CA ALA A 146 -14.07 -6.32 -12.72
C ALA A 146 -13.86 -7.42 -13.78
N PHE A 147 -12.68 -7.47 -14.41
CA PHE A 147 -12.35 -8.53 -15.37
C PHE A 147 -12.43 -9.91 -14.73
N PHE A 148 -11.82 -10.10 -13.56
CA PHE A 148 -11.87 -11.38 -12.85
C PHE A 148 -13.27 -11.71 -12.33
N PHE A 149 -14.05 -10.70 -11.90
CA PHE A 149 -15.45 -10.87 -11.54
C PHE A 149 -16.29 -11.34 -12.74
N CYS A 150 -16.14 -10.71 -13.91
CA CYS A 150 -16.79 -11.12 -15.15
C CYS A 150 -16.36 -12.52 -15.59
N LEU A 151 -15.09 -12.86 -15.46
CA LEU A 151 -14.58 -14.20 -15.76
C LEU A 151 -15.26 -15.26 -14.87
N GLY A 152 -15.41 -14.96 -13.58
CA GLY A 152 -16.20 -15.79 -12.67
C GLY A 152 -17.65 -15.98 -13.16
N LEU A 153 -18.31 -14.89 -13.60
CA LEU A 153 -19.70 -14.96 -14.08
C LEU A 153 -19.83 -15.84 -15.33
N VAL A 154 -18.84 -15.77 -16.22
CA VAL A 154 -18.77 -16.63 -17.41
C VAL A 154 -18.62 -18.09 -17.00
N PHE A 155 -17.74 -18.42 -16.05
CA PHE A 155 -17.58 -19.80 -15.57
C PHE A 155 -18.86 -20.33 -14.91
N THR A 156 -19.50 -19.54 -14.06
CA THR A 156 -20.78 -19.91 -13.44
C THR A 156 -21.88 -20.14 -14.48
N THR A 157 -21.98 -19.26 -15.47
CA THR A 157 -22.98 -19.40 -16.53
C THR A 157 -22.70 -20.62 -17.39
N SER A 158 -21.42 -20.88 -17.70
CA SER A 158 -20.99 -22.05 -18.46
C SER A 158 -21.29 -23.36 -17.69
N TYR A 159 -21.09 -23.37 -16.37
CA TYR A 159 -21.43 -24.51 -15.51
C TYR A 159 -22.91 -24.89 -15.62
N PHE A 160 -23.82 -23.91 -15.58
CA PHE A 160 -25.26 -24.17 -15.71
C PHE A 160 -25.72 -24.45 -17.15
N ALA A 161 -24.89 -24.13 -18.15
CA ALA A 161 -25.22 -24.36 -19.57
C ALA A 161 -24.88 -25.78 -20.05
N VAL A 162 -24.03 -26.52 -19.34
CA VAL A 162 -23.65 -27.90 -19.67
C VAL A 162 -24.56 -28.93 -19.00
N ASP A 163 -24.60 -30.14 -19.55
CA ASP A 163 -25.38 -31.27 -19.03
C ASP A 163 -24.86 -31.78 -17.68
N GLU A 164 -25.68 -32.51 -16.93
CA GLU A 164 -25.37 -32.99 -15.58
C GLU A 164 -24.10 -33.88 -15.53
N ALA A 165 -23.84 -34.68 -16.57
CA ALA A 165 -22.65 -35.51 -16.61
C ALA A 165 -21.40 -34.62 -16.69
N THR A 166 -21.43 -33.59 -17.54
CA THR A 166 -20.36 -32.58 -17.62
C THR A 166 -20.26 -31.74 -16.34
N GLN A 167 -21.38 -31.36 -15.71
CA GLN A 167 -21.36 -30.64 -14.43
C GLN A 167 -20.65 -31.41 -13.31
N SER A 168 -20.77 -32.74 -13.29
CA SER A 168 -20.06 -33.57 -12.32
C SER A 168 -18.53 -33.49 -12.49
N THR A 169 -18.06 -33.37 -13.74
CA THR A 169 -16.63 -33.19 -14.06
C THR A 169 -16.14 -31.76 -13.80
N LEU A 170 -17.03 -30.77 -13.92
CA LEU A 170 -16.76 -29.34 -13.69
C LEU A 170 -17.18 -28.87 -12.30
N SER A 171 -17.14 -29.75 -11.30
CA SER A 171 -17.58 -29.43 -9.93
C SER A 171 -16.84 -28.23 -9.30
N TRP A 172 -15.65 -27.91 -9.77
CA TRP A 172 -14.87 -26.73 -9.38
C TRP A 172 -15.40 -25.40 -9.92
N MET A 173 -16.21 -25.41 -11.01
CA MET A 173 -16.90 -24.23 -11.55
C MET A 173 -18.28 -24.01 -10.94
N ARG A 174 -18.76 -24.94 -10.09
CA ARG A 174 -20.09 -24.88 -9.51
C ARG A 174 -20.23 -23.60 -8.68
N PRO A 175 -21.26 -22.76 -8.92
CA PRO A 175 -21.47 -21.58 -8.09
C PRO A 175 -21.89 -21.97 -6.66
N PRO A 176 -21.68 -21.07 -5.69
CA PRO A 176 -22.20 -21.25 -4.34
C PRO A 176 -23.71 -21.49 -4.38
N ASP A 177 -24.23 -22.36 -3.51
CA ASP A 177 -25.68 -22.53 -3.38
C ASP A 177 -26.33 -21.24 -2.85
N MET A 178 -27.66 -21.13 -2.90
CA MET A 178 -28.36 -19.90 -2.49
C MET A 178 -28.11 -19.52 -1.03
N THR A 179 -27.91 -20.49 -0.14
CA THR A 179 -27.60 -20.25 1.28
C THR A 179 -26.20 -19.68 1.40
N THR A 180 -25.22 -20.31 0.74
CA THR A 180 -23.84 -19.81 0.65
C THR A 180 -23.79 -18.43 -0.01
N PHE A 181 -24.60 -18.18 -1.04
CA PHE A 181 -24.68 -16.88 -1.70
C PHE A 181 -25.21 -15.78 -0.79
N ILE A 182 -26.26 -16.05 -0.01
CA ILE A 182 -26.77 -15.12 1.01
C ILE A 182 -25.71 -14.88 2.08
N THR A 183 -25.05 -15.94 2.56
CA THR A 183 -23.92 -15.85 3.50
C THR A 183 -22.77 -15.04 2.92
N LEU A 184 -22.51 -15.15 1.62
CA LEU A 184 -21.49 -14.36 0.93
C LEU A 184 -21.87 -12.89 0.87
N LEU A 185 -23.11 -12.57 0.55
CA LEU A 185 -23.59 -11.18 0.50
C LEU A 185 -23.57 -10.51 1.88
N THR A 186 -23.98 -11.23 2.92
CA THR A 186 -23.94 -10.73 4.31
C THR A 186 -22.50 -10.60 4.78
N THR A 187 -21.64 -11.59 4.52
CA THR A 187 -20.21 -11.53 4.81
C THR A 187 -19.53 -10.40 4.04
N PHE A 188 -19.92 -10.14 2.79
CA PHE A 188 -19.40 -9.05 1.97
C PHE A 188 -19.75 -7.68 2.57
N ALA A 189 -21.02 -7.48 2.95
CA ALA A 189 -21.45 -6.25 3.62
C ALA A 189 -20.77 -6.08 4.99
N ALA A 190 -20.69 -7.14 5.78
CA ALA A 190 -20.01 -7.15 7.07
C ALA A 190 -18.51 -6.90 6.93
N THR A 191 -17.86 -7.47 5.92
CA THR A 191 -16.44 -7.27 5.61
C THR A 191 -16.20 -5.83 5.17
N GLY A 192 -17.04 -5.26 4.29
CA GLY A 192 -16.97 -3.85 3.91
C GLY A 192 -17.11 -2.92 5.12
N LEU A 193 -18.04 -3.22 6.03
CA LEU A 193 -18.21 -2.47 7.27
C LEU A 193 -17.01 -2.61 8.21
N LEU A 194 -16.51 -3.83 8.42
CA LEU A 194 -15.35 -4.12 9.26
C LEU A 194 -14.09 -3.46 8.72
N LEU A 195 -13.90 -3.49 7.39
CA LEU A 195 -12.84 -2.77 6.69
C LEU A 195 -12.95 -1.28 6.98
N LEU A 196 -14.12 -0.67 6.88
CA LEU A 196 -14.29 0.76 7.21
C LEU A 196 -14.02 1.06 8.68
N LEU A 197 -14.57 0.26 9.59
CA LEU A 197 -14.40 0.45 11.03
C LEU A 197 -12.94 0.25 11.46
N GLY A 198 -12.19 -0.63 10.81
CA GLY A 198 -10.75 -0.83 11.05
C GLY A 198 -9.88 0.22 10.37
N MET A 199 -10.16 0.55 9.10
CA MET A 199 -9.36 1.46 8.29
C MET A 199 -9.53 2.92 8.67
N TYR A 200 -10.73 3.34 9.07
CA TYR A 200 -11.00 4.74 9.36
C TYR A 200 -10.20 5.26 10.56
N PRO A 201 -10.14 4.57 11.72
CA PRO A 201 -9.27 4.98 12.84
C PRO A 201 -7.79 5.04 12.44
N ILE A 202 -7.32 4.09 11.66
CA ILE A 202 -5.94 4.05 11.14
C ILE A 202 -5.69 5.25 10.21
N GLY A 203 -6.66 5.57 9.36
CA GLY A 203 -6.68 6.74 8.51
C GLY A 203 -6.64 8.06 9.29
N LEU A 204 -7.34 8.14 10.44
CA LEU A 204 -7.26 9.30 11.33
C LEU A 204 -5.85 9.46 11.91
N LEU A 205 -5.17 8.36 12.27
CA LEU A 205 -3.78 8.39 12.75
C LEU A 205 -2.81 8.88 11.67
N ALA A 206 -2.99 8.43 10.42
CA ALA A 206 -2.19 8.93 9.29
C ALA A 206 -2.48 10.41 9.02
N TRP A 207 -3.76 10.77 8.87
CA TRP A 207 -4.18 12.09 8.40
C TRP A 207 -3.98 13.20 9.44
N TYR A 208 -4.39 12.96 10.69
CA TYR A 208 -4.37 13.94 11.78
C TYR A 208 -3.28 13.65 12.81
N GLY A 209 -2.98 12.38 13.06
CA GLY A 209 -1.94 11.96 14.01
C GLY A 209 -0.51 12.16 13.49
N GLY A 210 -0.33 12.28 12.18
CA GLY A 210 0.99 12.37 11.53
C GLY A 210 1.78 11.05 11.63
N VAL A 211 1.11 9.92 11.82
CA VAL A 211 1.76 8.60 11.78
C VAL A 211 2.13 8.30 10.32
N SER A 212 3.37 7.85 10.07
CA SER A 212 3.82 7.50 8.70
C SER A 212 2.94 6.42 8.10
N VAL A 213 2.62 6.56 6.81
CA VAL A 213 1.74 5.62 6.10
C VAL A 213 2.36 4.23 6.04
N ALA A 214 3.68 4.17 6.01
CA ALA A 214 4.43 2.92 6.13
C ALA A 214 3.99 2.09 7.37
N ILE A 215 3.74 2.74 8.50
CA ILE A 215 3.29 2.07 9.73
C ILE A 215 1.79 1.75 9.65
N THR A 216 0.96 2.74 9.30
CA THR A 216 -0.50 2.56 9.30
C THR A 216 -0.95 1.47 8.33
N ARG A 217 -0.34 1.42 7.14
CA ARG A 217 -0.58 0.38 6.13
C ARG A 217 -0.24 -1.01 6.66
N LYS A 218 0.87 -1.13 7.39
CA LYS A 218 1.34 -2.39 7.95
C LYS A 218 0.49 -2.85 9.14
N ILE A 219 -0.07 -1.93 9.92
CA ILE A 219 -1.11 -2.25 10.91
C ILE A 219 -2.37 -2.79 10.22
N SER A 220 -2.86 -2.13 9.18
CA SER A 220 -3.99 -2.62 8.38
C SER A 220 -3.72 -4.02 7.84
N HIS A 221 -2.53 -4.24 7.27
CA HIS A 221 -2.08 -5.53 6.76
C HIS A 221 -2.15 -6.63 7.82
N VAL A 222 -1.61 -6.40 9.03
CA VAL A 222 -1.70 -7.35 10.16
C VAL A 222 -3.16 -7.67 10.51
N ILE A 223 -4.01 -6.64 10.61
CA ILE A 223 -5.43 -6.82 10.97
C ILE A 223 -6.15 -7.67 9.92
N PHE A 224 -5.99 -7.36 8.62
CA PHE A 224 -6.74 -8.03 7.57
C PHE A 224 -6.19 -9.39 7.19
N ILE A 225 -4.87 -9.58 7.21
CA ILE A 225 -4.26 -10.86 6.82
C ILE A 225 -4.22 -11.84 7.99
N SER A 226 -4.00 -11.38 9.24
CA SER A 226 -3.89 -12.31 10.38
C SER A 226 -5.19 -12.45 11.17
N LEU A 227 -5.86 -11.36 11.54
CA LEU A 227 -6.98 -11.45 12.49
C LEU A 227 -8.31 -11.86 11.83
N LEU A 228 -8.57 -11.41 10.60
CA LEU A 228 -9.83 -11.69 9.93
C LEU A 228 -10.01 -13.20 9.61
N PRO A 229 -9.01 -13.92 9.05
CA PRO A 229 -9.13 -15.37 8.85
C PRO A 229 -9.31 -16.15 10.16
N LEU A 230 -8.64 -15.72 11.25
CA LEU A 230 -8.83 -16.32 12.57
C LEU A 230 -10.30 -16.23 13.00
N THR A 231 -10.94 -15.06 12.86
CA THR A 231 -12.35 -14.89 13.23
C THR A 231 -13.31 -15.75 12.42
N VAL A 232 -13.06 -15.94 11.12
CA VAL A 232 -13.89 -16.79 10.27
C VAL A 232 -13.77 -18.25 10.70
N ILE A 233 -12.57 -18.72 11.05
CA ILE A 233 -12.35 -20.11 11.47
C ILE A 233 -12.99 -20.40 12.84
N PHE A 234 -12.86 -19.49 13.82
CA PHE A 234 -13.44 -19.70 15.15
C PHE A 234 -14.97 -19.59 15.17
N LEU A 235 -15.58 -18.93 14.18
CA LEU A 235 -17.03 -18.74 14.11
C LEU A 235 -17.74 -19.77 13.22
N ASN A 236 -17.01 -20.58 12.45
CA ASN A 236 -17.60 -21.49 11.48
C ASN A 236 -17.52 -22.94 11.96
N GLU A 237 -18.61 -23.45 12.52
CA GLU A 237 -18.77 -24.85 12.96
C GLU A 237 -19.05 -25.85 11.81
N GLN A 238 -18.90 -25.45 10.54
CA GLN A 238 -19.34 -26.28 9.41
C GLN A 238 -18.28 -27.33 9.03
N GLY A 239 -18.69 -28.61 8.98
CA GLY A 239 -17.84 -29.78 8.71
C GLY A 239 -17.35 -29.92 7.26
N GLU A 240 -16.96 -31.13 6.86
CA GLU A 240 -16.13 -31.51 5.68
C GLU A 240 -16.47 -30.91 4.29
N GLY A 241 -17.64 -30.27 4.10
CA GLY A 241 -17.94 -29.42 2.93
C GLY A 241 -17.31 -28.01 2.97
N LEU A 242 -16.81 -27.61 4.13
CA LEU A 242 -16.27 -26.28 4.44
C LEU A 242 -15.11 -25.89 3.52
N ALA A 243 -14.20 -26.80 3.18
CA ALA A 243 -13.06 -26.50 2.31
C ALA A 243 -13.49 -26.06 0.90
N ARG A 244 -14.47 -26.77 0.32
CA ARG A 244 -15.03 -26.46 -1.00
C ARG A 244 -15.89 -25.21 -0.97
N ASP A 245 -16.72 -25.06 0.06
CA ASP A 245 -17.59 -23.90 0.19
C ASP A 245 -16.79 -22.66 0.58
N MET A 246 -15.67 -22.80 1.31
CA MET A 246 -14.65 -21.77 1.52
C MET A 246 -13.90 -21.45 0.24
N PHE A 247 -13.63 -22.41 -0.64
CA PHE A 247 -13.01 -22.14 -1.94
C PHE A 247 -13.93 -21.28 -2.82
N LEU A 248 -15.18 -21.69 -2.99
CA LEU A 248 -16.17 -20.92 -3.75
C LEU A 248 -16.45 -19.58 -3.08
N ALA A 249 -16.60 -19.57 -1.75
CA ALA A 249 -16.74 -18.36 -0.98
C ALA A 249 -15.54 -17.44 -1.16
N MET A 250 -14.31 -17.93 -1.06
CA MET A 250 -13.10 -17.12 -1.07
C MET A 250 -12.76 -16.61 -2.47
N VAL A 251 -12.95 -17.38 -3.55
CA VAL A 251 -12.80 -16.85 -4.92
C VAL A 251 -13.80 -15.71 -5.13
N TRP A 252 -15.07 -15.96 -4.85
CA TRP A 252 -16.13 -15.00 -5.11
C TRP A 252 -16.11 -13.81 -4.15
N GLN A 253 -15.86 -14.04 -2.87
CA GLN A 253 -15.71 -13.02 -1.84
C GLN A 253 -14.45 -12.20 -2.08
N SER A 254 -13.30 -12.80 -2.42
CA SER A 254 -12.08 -12.02 -2.65
C SER A 254 -12.17 -11.18 -3.92
N LEU A 255 -12.73 -11.71 -5.02
CA LEU A 255 -12.92 -10.92 -6.24
C LEU A 255 -13.99 -9.84 -6.06
N SER A 256 -15.12 -10.17 -5.43
CA SER A 256 -16.17 -9.19 -5.16
C SER A 256 -15.69 -8.15 -4.16
N SER A 257 -15.06 -8.53 -3.05
CA SER A 257 -14.55 -7.60 -2.02
C SER A 257 -13.43 -6.72 -2.55
N THR A 258 -12.58 -7.22 -3.46
CA THR A 258 -11.59 -6.39 -4.15
C THR A 258 -12.28 -5.37 -5.05
N LEU A 259 -13.30 -5.77 -5.80
CA LEU A 259 -14.09 -4.83 -6.61
C LEU A 259 -14.79 -3.79 -5.74
N LEU A 260 -15.37 -4.20 -4.60
CA LEU A 260 -15.99 -3.31 -3.64
C LEU A 260 -15.01 -2.29 -3.09
N LEU A 261 -13.82 -2.74 -2.65
CA LEU A 261 -12.77 -1.87 -2.15
C LEU A 261 -12.31 -0.90 -3.23
N ALA A 262 -12.16 -1.35 -4.47
CA ALA A 262 -11.84 -0.50 -5.61
C ALA A 262 -12.92 0.56 -5.85
N ILE A 263 -14.21 0.22 -5.73
CA ILE A 263 -15.32 1.18 -5.84
C ILE A 263 -15.34 2.15 -4.65
N MET A 264 -15.21 1.65 -3.43
CA MET A 264 -15.23 2.44 -2.20
C MET A 264 -14.07 3.43 -2.13
N PHE A 265 -12.87 3.00 -2.54
CA PHE A 265 -11.68 3.85 -2.55
C PHE A 265 -11.41 4.50 -3.90
N SER A 266 -12.31 4.34 -4.88
CA SER A 266 -12.26 5.13 -6.10
C SER A 266 -12.31 6.62 -5.76
N LYS A 267 -11.66 7.43 -6.58
CA LYS A 267 -11.64 8.88 -6.40
C LYS A 267 -13.00 9.53 -6.43
N ALA A 268 -13.92 9.00 -7.24
CA ALA A 268 -15.33 9.39 -7.22
C ALA A 268 -15.90 9.26 -5.79
N SER A 269 -15.75 8.09 -5.17
CA SER A 269 -16.23 7.84 -3.81
C SER A 269 -15.51 8.69 -2.76
N ARG A 270 -14.17 8.80 -2.81
CA ARG A 270 -13.35 9.60 -1.87
C ARG A 270 -13.62 11.10 -1.96
N LYS A 271 -14.04 11.59 -3.13
CA LYS A 271 -14.42 12.99 -3.34
C LYS A 271 -15.69 13.34 -2.56
N TYR A 272 -16.71 12.47 -2.59
CA TYR A 272 -18.00 12.77 -1.97
C TYR A 272 -18.16 12.23 -0.54
N VAL A 273 -17.38 11.21 -0.14
CA VAL A 273 -17.50 10.59 1.18
C VAL A 273 -16.21 10.79 1.99
N PRO A 274 -16.17 11.74 2.94
CA PRO A 274 -14.97 12.08 3.71
C PRO A 274 -14.41 10.91 4.52
N VAL A 275 -15.28 10.01 5.00
CA VAL A 275 -14.86 8.81 5.74
C VAL A 275 -13.97 7.91 4.88
N LEU A 276 -14.35 7.69 3.61
CA LEU A 276 -13.58 6.86 2.67
C LEU A 276 -12.24 7.49 2.33
N ARG A 277 -12.20 8.82 2.23
CA ARG A 277 -10.97 9.59 2.00
C ARG A 277 -9.98 9.43 3.15
N VAL A 278 -10.45 9.60 4.38
CA VAL A 278 -9.60 9.44 5.58
C VAL A 278 -9.12 8.00 5.69
N ALA A 279 -10.02 7.01 5.51
CA ALA A 279 -9.65 5.59 5.54
C ALA A 279 -8.58 5.24 4.49
N PHE A 280 -8.70 5.76 3.27
CA PHE A 280 -7.72 5.52 2.20
C PHE A 280 -6.34 6.10 2.52
N ALA A 281 -6.28 7.24 3.23
CA ALA A 281 -5.00 7.82 3.61
C ALA A 281 -4.18 6.94 4.56
N GLY A 282 -4.80 5.97 5.24
CA GLY A 282 -4.10 4.98 6.05
C GLY A 282 -3.33 3.92 5.24
N ILE A 283 -3.63 3.76 3.95
CA ILE A 283 -3.02 2.74 3.06
C ILE A 283 -2.23 3.31 1.89
N GLU A 284 -2.58 4.52 1.44
CA GLU A 284 -2.01 5.12 0.23
C GLU A 284 -0.53 5.49 0.40
N ARG A 285 0.38 4.75 -0.24
CA ARG A 285 1.79 5.14 -0.27
C ARG A 285 1.99 6.33 -1.19
N SER A 286 2.73 7.32 -0.72
CA SER A 286 3.11 8.49 -1.51
C SER A 286 3.87 8.11 -2.78
N GLU A 287 4.76 7.12 -2.69
CA GLU A 287 5.56 6.59 -3.81
C GLU A 287 4.78 5.82 -4.88
N ASP A 288 3.55 5.35 -4.57
CA ASP A 288 2.74 4.57 -5.50
C ASP A 288 1.80 5.46 -6.34
N ARG A 289 1.77 6.78 -6.09
CA ARG A 289 0.91 7.72 -6.82
C ARG A 289 1.33 7.84 -8.30
N PRO A 290 0.36 7.95 -9.24
CA PRO A 290 -1.10 7.93 -9.07
C PRO A 290 -1.72 6.51 -9.06
N HIS A 291 -0.91 5.45 -9.11
CA HIS A 291 -1.35 4.07 -9.26
C HIS A 291 -1.61 3.32 -7.94
N ALA A 292 -1.66 4.00 -6.80
CA ALA A 292 -1.76 3.37 -5.47
C ALA A 292 -2.94 2.39 -5.34
N LEU A 293 -4.15 2.80 -5.80
CA LEU A 293 -5.32 1.91 -5.76
C LEU A 293 -5.17 0.74 -6.76
N THR A 294 -4.56 0.96 -7.91
CA THR A 294 -4.29 -0.10 -8.91
C THR A 294 -3.33 -1.14 -8.35
N TRP A 295 -2.23 -0.72 -7.72
CA TRP A 295 -1.31 -1.63 -7.05
C TRP A 295 -1.97 -2.38 -5.91
N PHE A 296 -2.84 -1.72 -5.14
CA PHE A 296 -3.60 -2.36 -4.08
C PHE A 296 -4.57 -3.42 -4.64
N SER A 297 -5.36 -3.09 -5.67
CA SER A 297 -6.25 -4.06 -6.33
C SER A 297 -5.47 -5.24 -6.92
N LEU A 298 -4.34 -4.98 -7.57
CA LEU A 298 -3.50 -6.03 -8.15
C LEU A 298 -2.91 -6.94 -7.07
N GLN A 299 -2.54 -6.37 -5.92
CA GLN A 299 -2.07 -7.14 -4.77
C GLN A 299 -3.16 -8.08 -4.23
N MET A 300 -4.40 -7.59 -4.10
CA MET A 300 -5.51 -8.39 -3.60
C MET A 300 -5.88 -9.52 -4.58
N VAL A 301 -5.94 -9.22 -5.87
CA VAL A 301 -6.22 -10.23 -6.91
C VAL A 301 -5.10 -11.25 -7.00
N GLY A 302 -3.84 -10.82 -7.07
CA GLY A 302 -2.70 -11.71 -7.20
C GLY A 302 -2.57 -12.64 -6.00
N GLN A 303 -2.74 -12.12 -4.78
CA GLN A 303 -2.75 -12.94 -3.56
C GLN A 303 -3.85 -14.00 -3.63
N THR A 304 -5.05 -13.62 -4.05
CA THR A 304 -6.19 -14.52 -4.22
C THR A 304 -5.86 -15.66 -5.20
N MET A 305 -5.24 -15.34 -6.35
CA MET A 305 -4.86 -16.34 -7.35
C MET A 305 -3.81 -17.33 -6.85
N VAL A 306 -2.86 -16.88 -6.02
CA VAL A 306 -1.79 -17.74 -5.48
C VAL A 306 -2.28 -18.59 -4.31
N GLN A 307 -3.06 -18.01 -3.39
CA GLN A 307 -3.42 -18.67 -2.14
C GLN A 307 -4.49 -19.76 -2.34
N ILE A 308 -5.45 -19.53 -3.24
CA ILE A 308 -6.66 -20.35 -3.32
C ILE A 308 -6.38 -21.80 -3.75
N PRO A 309 -5.64 -22.07 -4.85
CA PRO A 309 -5.35 -23.44 -5.26
C PRO A 309 -4.58 -24.21 -4.19
N MET A 310 -3.70 -23.52 -3.47
CA MET A 310 -2.82 -24.12 -2.48
C MET A 310 -3.54 -24.40 -1.17
N ILE A 311 -4.45 -23.52 -0.73
CA ILE A 311 -5.34 -23.79 0.40
C ILE A 311 -6.22 -25.00 0.10
N GLN A 312 -6.78 -25.09 -1.11
CA GLN A 312 -7.57 -26.24 -1.52
C GLN A 312 -6.75 -27.53 -1.48
N TRP A 313 -5.55 -27.52 -2.05
CA TRP A 313 -4.65 -28.67 -2.03
C TRP A 313 -4.28 -29.08 -0.61
N MET A 314 -4.02 -28.13 0.30
CA MET A 314 -3.74 -28.45 1.71
C MET A 314 -4.94 -29.08 2.43
N GLN A 315 -6.13 -28.53 2.22
CA GLN A 315 -7.36 -29.05 2.83
C GLN A 315 -7.70 -30.44 2.29
N SER A 316 -7.49 -30.72 1.00
CA SER A 316 -7.74 -32.05 0.44
C SER A 316 -6.77 -33.13 0.91
N ASN A 317 -5.64 -32.73 1.52
CA ASN A 317 -4.62 -33.61 2.05
C ASN A 317 -4.60 -33.64 3.59
N ASP A 318 -5.65 -33.14 4.25
CA ASP A 318 -5.78 -33.08 5.71
C ASP A 318 -4.63 -32.33 6.41
N LYS A 319 -4.06 -31.32 5.74
CA LYS A 319 -2.94 -30.49 6.20
C LYS A 319 -3.39 -29.06 6.52
N GLY A 320 -4.44 -28.95 7.33
CA GLY A 320 -5.11 -27.69 7.62
C GLY A 320 -4.24 -26.70 8.39
N LEU A 321 -3.41 -27.17 9.33
CA LEU A 321 -2.53 -26.31 10.13
C LEU A 321 -1.41 -25.71 9.30
N LEU A 322 -0.95 -26.39 8.23
CA LEU A 322 0.11 -25.87 7.36
C LEU A 322 -0.28 -24.59 6.62
N ILE A 323 -1.59 -24.33 6.47
CA ILE A 323 -2.11 -23.10 5.86
C ILE A 323 -1.65 -21.86 6.63
N TRP A 324 -1.44 -21.98 7.95
CA TRP A 324 -1.01 -20.86 8.78
C TRP A 324 0.40 -20.37 8.50
N ILE A 325 1.25 -21.18 7.88
CA ILE A 325 2.64 -20.83 7.58
C ILE A 325 2.73 -19.53 6.76
N PRO A 326 2.11 -19.44 5.57
CA PRO A 326 2.13 -18.20 4.81
C PRO A 326 1.33 -17.07 5.47
N PHE A 327 0.20 -17.34 6.15
CA PHE A 327 -0.59 -16.31 6.83
C PHE A 327 0.20 -15.58 7.94
N LEU A 328 0.96 -16.32 8.75
CA LEU A 328 1.77 -15.73 9.82
C LEU A 328 3.07 -15.11 9.28
N SER A 329 3.71 -15.72 8.28
CA SER A 329 4.91 -15.15 7.65
C SER A 329 4.63 -13.80 6.98
N VAL A 330 3.51 -13.67 6.28
CA VAL A 330 3.12 -12.43 5.61
C VAL A 330 2.43 -11.50 6.59
N GLY A 331 1.38 -11.98 7.27
CA GLY A 331 0.56 -11.14 8.14
C GLY A 331 1.33 -10.55 9.32
N LEU A 332 2.08 -11.36 10.07
CA LEU A 332 2.88 -10.88 11.21
C LEU A 332 4.34 -10.64 10.84
N GLY A 333 4.97 -11.52 10.07
CA GLY A 333 6.37 -11.36 9.66
C GLY A 333 6.57 -10.09 8.83
N ASP A 334 6.07 -10.06 7.59
CA ASP A 334 6.17 -8.87 6.73
C ASP A 334 5.39 -7.65 7.29
N GLY A 335 4.27 -7.90 7.96
CA GLY A 335 3.48 -6.85 8.62
C GLY A 335 4.27 -6.09 9.70
N LEU A 336 5.11 -6.77 10.49
CA LEU A 336 5.89 -6.13 11.55
C LEU A 336 7.33 -5.79 11.14
N ALA A 337 7.85 -6.39 10.07
CA ALA A 337 9.21 -6.18 9.60
C ALA A 337 9.52 -4.72 9.27
N GLU A 338 8.64 -4.03 8.54
CA GLU A 338 8.86 -2.63 8.17
C GLU A 338 8.81 -1.68 9.38
N PRO A 339 7.78 -1.70 10.25
CA PRO A 339 7.76 -0.88 11.47
C PRO A 339 8.98 -1.12 12.36
N ILE A 340 9.32 -2.38 12.63
CA ILE A 340 10.47 -2.73 13.48
C ILE A 340 11.77 -2.28 12.83
N GLY A 341 11.92 -2.51 11.52
CA GLY A 341 13.08 -2.10 10.76
C GLY A 341 13.27 -0.59 10.70
N ARG A 342 12.19 0.20 10.63
CA ARG A 342 12.28 1.67 10.63
C ARG A 342 12.58 2.24 12.02
N ILE A 343 11.99 1.69 13.08
CA ILE A 343 12.12 2.23 14.45
C ILE A 343 13.39 1.73 15.15
N TRP A 344 13.67 0.42 15.05
CA TRP A 344 14.79 -0.23 15.76
C TRP A 344 15.87 -0.80 14.86
N GLY A 345 15.69 -0.76 13.53
CA GLY A 345 16.65 -1.37 12.62
C GLY A 345 17.95 -0.57 12.52
N LYS A 346 18.96 -0.94 13.31
CA LYS A 346 20.28 -0.29 13.33
C LYS A 346 21.18 -0.83 12.22
N HIS A 347 21.05 -2.12 11.90
CA HIS A 347 21.92 -2.79 10.95
C HIS A 347 21.27 -2.83 9.57
N LYS A 348 21.65 -1.88 8.72
CA LYS A 348 21.09 -1.75 7.36
C LYS A 348 21.90 -2.54 6.33
N TYR A 349 21.21 -3.11 5.36
CA TYR A 349 21.81 -3.74 4.20
C TYR A 349 21.07 -3.33 2.92
N ARG A 350 21.75 -3.40 1.77
CA ARG A 350 21.19 -3.01 0.47
C ARG A 350 20.93 -4.24 -0.38
N VAL A 351 19.77 -4.29 -0.99
CA VAL A 351 19.32 -5.41 -1.82
C VAL A 351 18.79 -4.88 -3.13
N ARG A 352 18.94 -5.66 -4.20
CA ARG A 352 18.36 -5.36 -5.50
C ARG A 352 17.05 -6.13 -5.63
N ALA A 353 15.99 -5.44 -6.05
CA ALA A 353 14.72 -6.12 -6.33
C ALA A 353 14.84 -7.05 -7.54
N LEU A 354 14.15 -8.18 -7.47
CA LEU A 354 14.01 -9.16 -8.52
C LEU A 354 13.40 -8.47 -9.74
N CYS A 355 13.94 -8.75 -10.93
CA CYS A 355 13.48 -8.16 -12.19
C CYS A 355 13.53 -6.61 -12.24
N SER A 356 14.26 -5.96 -11.34
CA SER A 356 14.44 -4.50 -11.33
C SER A 356 15.89 -4.10 -11.10
N SER A 357 16.30 -2.92 -11.56
CA SER A 357 17.59 -2.31 -11.23
C SER A 357 17.56 -1.54 -9.90
N LYS A 358 16.37 -1.32 -9.33
CA LYS A 358 16.19 -0.52 -8.13
C LYS A 358 16.76 -1.24 -6.90
N ARG A 359 17.53 -0.48 -6.12
CA ARG A 359 18.09 -0.93 -4.84
C ARG A 359 17.26 -0.40 -3.69
N TYR A 360 17.03 -1.25 -2.70
CA TYR A 360 16.29 -0.94 -1.49
C TYR A 360 17.20 -1.13 -0.28
N THR A 361 16.98 -0.30 0.73
CA THR A 361 17.62 -0.47 2.04
C THR A 361 16.66 -1.23 2.95
N ARG A 362 17.15 -2.32 3.52
CA ARG A 362 16.46 -3.16 4.51
C ARG A 362 17.27 -3.19 5.80
N SER A 363 16.72 -3.79 6.84
CA SER A 363 17.40 -3.95 8.14
C SER A 363 17.34 -5.40 8.59
N PHE A 364 18.42 -5.89 9.17
CA PHE A 364 18.48 -7.27 9.69
C PHE A 364 17.42 -7.51 10.76
N GLU A 365 17.08 -6.51 11.56
CA GLU A 365 16.05 -6.58 12.59
C GLU A 365 14.66 -6.81 11.98
N GLY A 366 14.34 -6.15 10.86
CA GLY A 366 13.09 -6.38 10.13
C GLY A 366 13.05 -7.78 9.52
N SER A 367 14.14 -8.23 8.89
CA SER A 367 14.23 -9.58 8.32
C SER A 367 14.20 -10.68 9.38
N ALA A 368 14.75 -10.44 10.57
CA ALA A 368 14.66 -11.36 11.71
C ALA A 368 13.21 -11.56 12.18
N VAL A 369 12.37 -10.55 12.07
CA VAL A 369 10.93 -10.64 12.39
C VAL A 369 10.20 -11.55 11.40
N VAL A 370 10.52 -11.43 10.10
CA VAL A 370 9.99 -12.34 9.06
C VAL A 370 10.40 -13.77 9.35
N PHE A 371 11.70 -13.99 9.60
CA PHE A 371 12.23 -15.31 9.95
C PHE A 371 11.54 -15.89 11.19
N PHE A 372 11.47 -15.11 12.27
CA PHE A 372 10.88 -15.54 13.54
C PHE A 372 9.42 -15.96 13.40
N TRP A 373 8.57 -15.11 12.81
CA TRP A 373 7.15 -15.44 12.66
C TRP A 373 6.92 -16.58 11.68
N THR A 374 7.75 -16.72 10.66
CA THR A 374 7.69 -17.90 9.77
C THR A 374 8.07 -19.18 10.52
N ALA A 375 9.11 -19.14 11.37
CA ALA A 375 9.54 -20.27 12.17
C ALA A 375 8.49 -20.68 13.21
N VAL A 376 7.85 -19.71 13.87
CA VAL A 376 6.70 -19.95 14.76
C VAL A 376 5.55 -20.61 13.99
N ALA A 377 5.28 -20.16 12.77
CA ALA A 377 4.23 -20.73 11.94
C ALA A 377 4.52 -22.18 11.52
N VAL A 378 5.76 -22.49 11.16
CA VAL A 378 6.21 -23.88 10.93
C VAL A 378 6.04 -24.70 12.21
N ALA A 379 6.40 -24.15 13.37
CA ALA A 379 6.24 -24.84 14.65
C ALA A 379 4.78 -25.19 14.97
N ILE A 380 3.84 -24.31 14.64
CA ILE A 380 2.39 -24.58 14.76
C ILE A 380 1.96 -25.74 13.86
N GLY A 381 2.56 -25.86 12.67
CA GLY A 381 2.26 -26.93 11.71
C GLY A 381 2.89 -28.29 12.01
N ILE A 382 3.84 -28.39 12.97
CA ILE A 382 4.56 -29.64 13.30
C ILE A 382 3.65 -30.86 13.53
N PRO A 383 2.48 -30.77 14.16
CA PRO A 383 1.60 -31.93 14.37
C PRO A 383 1.16 -32.64 13.09
N GLU A 384 1.22 -31.97 11.93
CA GLU A 384 0.86 -32.51 10.61
C GLU A 384 2.08 -32.95 9.79
N MET A 385 3.29 -32.98 10.39
CA MET A 385 4.54 -33.28 9.71
C MET A 385 5.25 -34.50 10.30
N THR A 386 6.01 -35.22 9.47
CA THR A 386 7.05 -36.12 9.99
C THR A 386 8.22 -35.31 10.55
N SER A 387 9.06 -35.91 11.41
CA SER A 387 10.25 -35.23 11.96
C SER A 387 11.20 -34.70 10.87
N LEU A 388 11.32 -35.42 9.75
CA LEU A 388 12.14 -34.99 8.61
C LEU A 388 11.49 -33.80 7.90
N GLN A 389 10.19 -33.87 7.60
CA GLN A 389 9.46 -32.75 6.99
C GLN A 389 9.51 -31.50 7.86
N ALA A 390 9.33 -31.64 9.17
CA ALA A 390 9.45 -30.55 10.13
C ALA A 390 10.85 -29.92 10.11
N ALA A 391 11.91 -30.73 10.15
CA ALA A 391 13.29 -30.25 10.09
C ALA A 391 13.57 -29.50 8.77
N VAL A 392 13.15 -30.06 7.64
CA VAL A 392 13.32 -29.43 6.32
C VAL A 392 12.51 -28.14 6.21
N CYS A 393 11.24 -28.13 6.66
CA CYS A 393 10.41 -26.93 6.67
C CYS A 393 11.04 -25.81 7.52
N PHE A 394 11.54 -26.14 8.72
CA PHE A 394 12.13 -25.18 9.63
C PHE A 394 13.43 -24.58 9.09
N LEU A 395 14.23 -25.37 8.36
CA LEU A 395 15.47 -24.91 7.75
C LEU A 395 15.22 -24.11 6.46
N THR A 396 14.21 -24.45 5.67
CA THR A 396 14.04 -23.88 4.32
C THR A 396 13.03 -22.73 4.28
N ILE A 397 11.84 -22.88 4.86
CA ILE A 397 10.73 -21.93 4.66
C ILE A 397 11.01 -20.56 5.31
N PRO A 398 11.47 -20.48 6.58
CA PRO A 398 11.83 -19.18 7.18
C PRO A 398 12.91 -18.44 6.41
N LEU A 399 13.95 -19.14 5.95
CA LEU A 399 15.02 -18.55 5.14
C LEU A 399 14.48 -18.07 3.80
N ALA A 400 13.71 -18.90 3.10
CA ALA A 400 13.13 -18.56 1.80
C ALA A 400 12.20 -17.35 1.88
N ASN A 401 11.31 -17.27 2.87
CA ASN A 401 10.44 -16.12 3.07
C ASN A 401 11.22 -14.85 3.39
N THR A 402 12.27 -14.96 4.22
CA THR A 402 13.12 -13.81 4.56
C THR A 402 13.87 -13.29 3.32
N ILE A 403 14.38 -14.19 2.48
CA ILE A 403 15.03 -13.83 1.22
C ILE A 403 14.01 -13.20 0.28
N MET A 404 12.83 -13.80 0.12
CA MET A 404 11.79 -13.27 -0.77
C MET A 404 11.32 -11.89 -0.33
N GLU A 405 11.09 -11.63 0.96
CA GLU A 405 10.77 -10.28 1.45
C GLU A 405 11.84 -9.26 1.03
N ALA A 406 13.11 -9.63 1.18
CA ALA A 406 14.23 -8.74 0.92
C ALA A 406 14.43 -8.46 -0.59
N ILE A 407 14.22 -9.44 -1.46
CA ILE A 407 14.50 -9.33 -2.90
C ILE A 407 13.27 -9.06 -3.76
N SER A 408 12.05 -9.14 -3.24
CA SER A 408 10.86 -9.09 -4.10
C SER A 408 10.69 -7.75 -4.82
N PRO A 409 10.03 -7.75 -6.00
CA PRO A 409 9.67 -6.52 -6.68
C PRO A 409 8.80 -5.63 -5.79
N HIS A 410 8.88 -4.32 -6.03
CA HIS A 410 8.04 -3.33 -5.37
C HIS A 410 6.58 -3.75 -5.40
N THR A 411 5.87 -3.68 -4.27
CA THR A 411 4.45 -4.04 -4.11
C THR A 411 4.06 -5.50 -4.35
N PHE A 412 5.01 -6.40 -4.65
CA PHE A 412 4.74 -7.83 -4.88
C PHE A 412 5.41 -8.77 -3.87
N ASP A 413 6.08 -8.24 -2.85
CA ASP A 413 6.65 -8.98 -1.71
C ASP A 413 5.75 -10.10 -1.18
N ASN A 414 4.50 -9.78 -0.86
CA ASN A 414 3.56 -10.79 -0.37
C ASN A 414 3.41 -11.97 -1.35
N HIS A 415 3.26 -11.70 -2.64
CA HIS A 415 2.99 -12.74 -3.64
C HIS A 415 4.12 -13.74 -3.75
N PHE A 416 5.36 -13.24 -3.73
CA PHE A 416 6.55 -14.07 -3.78
C PHE A 416 6.73 -14.86 -2.48
N MET A 417 6.42 -14.26 -1.32
CA MET A 417 6.43 -14.98 -0.04
C MET A 417 5.38 -16.09 0.01
N TRP A 418 4.13 -15.81 -0.38
CA TRP A 418 3.07 -16.82 -0.50
C TRP A 418 3.50 -17.92 -1.47
N ALA A 419 3.94 -17.55 -2.68
CA ALA A 419 4.32 -18.50 -3.72
C ALA A 419 5.49 -19.39 -3.31
N VAL A 420 6.56 -18.84 -2.72
CA VAL A 420 7.72 -19.66 -2.30
C VAL A 420 7.34 -20.59 -1.15
N THR A 421 6.52 -20.12 -0.21
CA THR A 421 6.05 -20.95 0.90
C THR A 421 5.25 -22.12 0.38
N TRP A 422 4.28 -21.85 -0.50
CA TRP A 422 3.45 -22.89 -1.10
C TRP A 422 4.24 -23.87 -1.95
N LEU A 423 5.17 -23.38 -2.77
CA LEU A 423 6.04 -24.22 -3.58
C LEU A 423 6.88 -25.16 -2.72
N LEU A 424 7.50 -24.65 -1.66
CA LEU A 424 8.30 -25.47 -0.75
C LEU A 424 7.45 -26.50 -0.03
N LEU A 425 6.27 -26.12 0.46
CA LEU A 425 5.34 -27.06 1.08
C LEU A 425 4.92 -28.16 0.11
N TRP A 426 4.58 -27.81 -1.15
CA TRP A 426 4.27 -28.81 -2.15
C TRP A 426 5.45 -29.76 -2.42
N ILE A 427 6.67 -29.23 -2.59
CA ILE A 427 7.88 -30.04 -2.80
C ILE A 427 8.12 -30.99 -1.62
N ILE A 428 8.07 -30.49 -0.38
CA ILE A 428 8.41 -31.25 0.82
C ILE A 428 7.41 -32.38 1.08
N PHE A 429 6.15 -32.19 0.71
CA PHE A 429 5.09 -33.15 1.03
C PHE A 429 4.71 -34.10 -0.09
N ASP A 430 4.83 -33.68 -1.36
CA ASP A 430 4.42 -34.50 -2.52
C ASP A 430 5.61 -34.98 -3.36
N VAL A 431 6.72 -34.26 -3.37
CA VAL A 431 7.87 -34.57 -4.25
C VAL A 431 8.97 -35.32 -3.50
N ILE A 432 9.22 -34.97 -2.24
CA ILE A 432 10.22 -35.62 -1.40
C ILE A 432 9.53 -36.75 -0.62
N PRO A 433 9.84 -38.04 -0.93
CA PRO A 433 9.22 -39.19 -0.28
C PRO A 433 9.63 -39.39 1.18
#